data_AF-A0A952CVR6-F1
#
_entry.id   AF-A0A952CVR6-F1
#
_cell.length_a   1.000
_cell.length_b   1.000
_cell.length_c   1.000
_cell.angle_alpha   90.00
_cell.angle_beta   90.00
_cell.angle_gamma   90.00
#
_symmetry.space_group_name_H-M   'P 1'
#
loop_
_entity.id
_entity.type
_entity.pdbx_description
1 polymer ?
#
loop_
_entity_poly.entity_id
_entity_poly.type
_entity_poly.pdbx_seq_one_letter_code
_entity_poly.pdbx_strand_id
1 'polypeptide(L)'
;MDPLRRYLVTTDHGDVVVTVNPAAGGLDPDLLELGPVTATVAQELTMATPLRAFGAKMVDIIEIQGLGDVTMSGSLRDMLVREKATQELHRIERYAKDAKAAGR
;
A
#
# COMPACT_ATOMS: atom_id res chain seq x y z
N MET A 1 -15.60 5.38 11.80
CA MET A 1 -14.55 4.67 11.03
C MET A 1 -14.03 5.66 10.02
N ASP A 2 -12.74 5.97 10.05
CA ASP A 2 -12.19 6.92 9.09
C ASP A 2 -12.13 6.23 7.70
N PRO A 3 -12.93 6.67 6.69
CA PRO A 3 -12.96 6.04 5.37
C PRO A 3 -11.66 6.23 4.56
N LEU A 4 -10.70 6.98 5.10
CA LEU A 4 -9.75 7.78 4.35
C LEU A 4 -8.41 7.11 3.97
N ARG A 5 -8.23 5.81 4.17
CA ARG A 5 -6.95 5.16 3.78
C ARG A 5 -7.13 3.96 2.87
N ARG A 6 -8.12 4.04 1.99
CA ARG A 6 -8.27 3.12 0.87
C ARG A 6 -7.89 3.83 -0.43
N TYR A 7 -7.09 3.17 -1.25
CA TYR A 7 -6.57 3.70 -2.50
C TYR A 7 -6.83 2.71 -3.62
N LEU A 8 -7.21 3.24 -4.79
CA LEU A 8 -7.23 2.48 -6.02
C LEU A 8 -5.88 2.65 -6.70
N VAL A 9 -5.12 1.56 -6.83
CA VAL A 9 -3.78 1.55 -7.42
C VAL A 9 -3.77 0.78 -8.72
N THR A 10 -3.42 1.45 -9.82
CA THR A 10 -3.33 0.83 -11.15
C THR A 10 -1.92 0.29 -11.38
N THR A 11 -1.83 -0.99 -11.72
CA THR A 11 -0.59 -1.68 -12.10
C THR A 11 -0.63 -2.09 -13.57
N ASP A 12 0.49 -2.59 -14.10
CA ASP A 12 0.55 -3.17 -15.46
C ASP A 12 -0.23 -4.50 -15.58
N HIS A 13 -0.72 -5.04 -14.47
CA HIS A 13 -1.43 -6.31 -14.39
C HIS A 13 -2.91 -6.17 -14.00
N GLY A 14 -3.36 -4.98 -13.62
CA GLY A 14 -4.72 -4.70 -13.19
C GLY A 14 -4.77 -3.73 -12.01
N ASP A 15 -5.98 -3.35 -11.63
CA ASP A 15 -6.21 -2.46 -10.50
C ASP A 15 -6.27 -3.24 -9.18
N VAL A 16 -5.74 -2.63 -8.13
CA VAL A 16 -5.70 -3.18 -6.77
C VAL A 16 -6.26 -2.18 -5.80
N VAL A 17 -7.12 -2.66 -4.90
CA VAL A 17 -7.58 -1.89 -3.75
C VAL A 17 -6.58 -2.07 -2.63
N VAL A 18 -5.94 -0.98 -2.22
CA VAL A 18 -4.99 -0.95 -1.10
C VAL A 18 -5.68 -0.29 0.09
N THR A 19 -5.87 -1.04 1.17
CA THR A 19 -6.40 -0.51 2.44
C THR A 19 -5.28 -0.48 3.47
N VAL A 20 -5.08 0.65 4.14
CA VAL A 20 -4.10 0.74 5.23
C VAL A 20 -4.73 0.27 6.53
N ASN A 21 -4.08 -0.67 7.21
CA ASN A 21 -4.47 -1.12 8.55
C ASN A 21 -4.12 -0.02 9.58
N PRO A 22 -5.10 0.62 10.24
CA PRO A 22 -4.84 1.71 11.18
C PRO A 22 -4.19 1.25 12.49
N ALA A 23 -4.21 -0.04 12.80
CA ALA A 23 -3.61 -0.60 14.02
C ALA A 23 -2.15 -1.05 13.83
N ALA A 24 -1.67 -1.11 12.58
CA ALA A 24 -0.32 -1.55 12.24
C ALA A 24 0.68 -0.37 12.24
N GLY A 25 1.88 -0.62 12.75
CA GLY A 25 3.03 0.24 12.54
C GLY A 25 3.49 0.25 11.09
N GLY A 26 4.22 1.30 10.70
CA GLY A 26 4.68 1.50 9.32
C GLY A 26 5.64 0.41 8.81
N LEU A 27 6.32 -0.31 9.70
CA LEU A 27 7.19 -1.44 9.32
C LEU A 27 6.49 -2.80 9.43
N ASP A 28 5.28 -2.85 9.97
CA ASP A 28 4.60 -4.11 10.23
C ASP A 28 4.20 -4.82 8.92
N PRO A 29 4.21 -6.16 8.90
CA PRO A 29 3.89 -6.93 7.70
C PRO A 29 2.44 -6.73 7.23
N ASP A 30 1.52 -6.47 8.17
CA ASP A 30 0.10 -6.28 7.96
C ASP A 30 -0.31 -4.80 7.79
N LEU A 31 0.66 -3.91 7.53
CA LEU A 31 0.40 -2.49 7.23
C LEU A 31 -0.68 -2.28 6.16
N LEU A 32 -0.66 -3.11 5.11
CA LEU A 32 -1.61 -3.04 4.01
C LEU A 32 -2.45 -4.32 3.90
N GLU A 33 -3.71 -4.13 3.53
CA GLU A 33 -4.58 -5.18 3.02
C GLU A 33 -4.82 -4.94 1.53
N LEU A 34 -4.66 -5.99 0.72
CA LEU A 34 -4.80 -5.94 -0.73
C LEU A 34 -6.09 -6.66 -1.14
N GLY A 35 -6.91 -6.00 -1.95
CA GLY A 35 -8.19 -6.53 -2.39
C GLY A 35 -8.47 -6.28 -3.87
N PRO A 36 -9.43 -7.03 -4.45
CA PRO A 36 -9.87 -6.81 -5.81
C PRO A 36 -10.76 -5.56 -5.88
N VAL A 37 -10.86 -4.98 -7.06
CA VAL A 37 -11.85 -3.92 -7.34
C VAL A 37 -13.22 -4.58 -7.48
N THR A 38 -14.09 -4.34 -6.50
CA THR A 38 -15.50 -4.76 -6.58
C THR A 38 -16.35 -3.65 -7.19
N ALA A 39 -17.57 -3.97 -7.65
CA ALA A 39 -18.50 -2.97 -8.18
C ALA A 39 -18.78 -1.84 -7.17
N THR A 40 -18.86 -2.18 -5.88
CA THR A 40 -19.00 -1.19 -4.80
C THR A 40 -17.77 -0.29 -4.70
N VAL A 41 -16.57 -0.88 -4.68
CA VAL A 41 -15.33 -0.09 -4.57
C VAL A 41 -15.09 0.80 -5.78
N ALA A 42 -15.45 0.33 -6.99
CA ALA A 42 -15.36 1.14 -8.20
C ALA A 42 -16.26 2.38 -8.16
N GLN A 43 -17.36 2.37 -7.40
CA GLN A 43 -18.23 3.52 -7.19
C GLN A 43 -17.71 4.48 -6.12
N GLU A 44 -16.99 3.95 -5.12
CA GLU A 44 -16.44 4.72 -3.99
C GLU A 44 -15.09 5.39 -4.33
N LEU A 45 -14.23 4.71 -5.07
CA LEU A 45 -12.89 5.17 -5.42
C LEU A 45 -12.85 5.65 -6.87
N THR A 46 -13.10 6.94 -7.05
CA THR A 46 -13.13 7.56 -8.39
C THR A 46 -11.74 7.93 -8.92
N MET A 47 -10.73 7.99 -8.06
CA MET A 47 -9.35 8.32 -8.45
C MET A 47 -8.43 7.11 -8.36
N ALA A 48 -7.93 6.67 -9.52
CA ALA A 48 -6.88 5.66 -9.63
C ALA A 48 -5.50 6.31 -9.64
N THR A 49 -4.57 5.76 -8.86
CA THR A 49 -3.17 6.20 -8.79
C THR A 49 -2.27 5.15 -9.45
N PRO A 50 -1.45 5.49 -10.46
CA PRO A 50 -0.48 4.54 -11.00
C PRO A 50 0.51 4.05 -9.93
N LEU A 51 0.88 2.76 -9.95
CA LEU A 51 1.79 2.15 -8.96
C LEU A 51 3.10 2.93 -8.80
N ARG A 52 3.66 3.44 -9.91
CA ARG A 52 4.88 4.27 -9.89
C ARG A 52 4.72 5.56 -9.10
N ALA A 53 3.55 6.21 -9.20
CA ALA A 53 3.24 7.42 -8.45
C ALA A 53 2.86 7.11 -6.99
N PHE A 54 2.34 5.91 -6.73
CA PHE A 54 1.97 5.46 -5.39
C PHE A 54 3.17 5.27 -4.45
N GLY A 55 4.38 5.08 -4.99
CA GLY A 55 5.60 4.92 -4.18
C GLY A 55 5.90 6.10 -3.24
N ALA A 56 5.65 7.34 -3.69
CA ALA A 56 5.81 8.52 -2.82
C ALA A 56 4.79 8.50 -1.67
N LYS A 57 3.53 8.18 -1.99
CA LYS A 57 2.46 8.05 -1.00
C LYS A 57 2.73 6.94 0.01
N MET A 58 3.41 5.88 -0.42
CA MET A 58 3.75 4.75 0.44
C MET A 58 4.71 5.14 1.56
N VAL A 59 5.70 5.97 1.25
CA VAL A 59 6.61 6.54 2.26
C VAL A 59 5.83 7.36 3.27
N ASP A 60 4.94 8.25 2.82
CA ASP A 60 4.08 9.05 3.70
C ASP A 60 3.24 8.17 4.63
N ILE A 61 2.64 7.09 4.10
CA ILE A 61 1.82 6.16 4.88
C ILE A 61 2.65 5.51 5.98
N ILE A 62 3.85 5.03 5.67
CA ILE A 62 4.75 4.41 6.64
C ILE A 62 5.13 5.40 7.75
N GLU A 63 5.43 6.65 7.38
CA GLU A 63 5.77 7.69 8.35
C GLU A 63 4.59 8.09 9.24
N ILE A 64 3.39 8.21 8.65
CA ILE A 64 2.15 8.52 9.38
C ILE A 64 1.79 7.44 10.39
N GLN A 65 2.00 6.16 10.06
CA GLN A 65 1.78 5.07 11.00
C GLN A 65 2.82 5.00 12.11
N GLY A 66 3.98 5.63 11.89
CA GLY A 66 5.10 5.58 12.82
C GLY A 66 5.79 4.22 12.80
N LEU A 67 7.02 4.19 13.31
CA LEU A 67 7.88 2.99 13.28
C LEU A 67 7.93 2.28 14.64
N GLY A 68 6.98 2.58 15.53
CA GLY A 68 7.00 2.18 16.94
C GLY A 68 8.05 2.94 17.78
N ASP A 69 8.17 2.56 19.05
CA ASP A 69 9.17 3.09 20.01
C ASP A 69 10.57 2.52 19.76
N VAL A 70 11.04 2.55 18.51
CA VAL A 70 12.38 2.07 18.19
C VAL A 70 13.33 3.24 18.06
N THR A 71 14.28 3.31 18.99
CA THR A 71 15.38 4.27 18.95
C THR A 71 16.38 3.86 17.88
N MET A 72 16.17 4.34 16.65
CA MET A 72 17.06 4.11 15.51
C MET A 72 17.80 5.39 15.13
N SER A 73 18.96 5.27 14.48
CA SER A 73 19.57 6.42 13.80
C SER A 73 18.69 6.87 12.63
N GLY A 74 18.69 8.17 12.31
CA GLY A 74 17.89 8.71 11.20
C GLY A 74 18.21 8.03 9.85
N SER A 75 19.49 7.72 9.59
CA SER A 75 19.90 7.03 8.36
C SER A 75 19.37 5.60 8.25
N LEU A 76 19.34 4.85 9.37
CA LEU A 76 18.78 3.50 9.38
C LEU A 76 17.26 3.55 9.20
N ARG A 77 16.60 4.51 9.84
CA ARG A 77 15.17 4.77 9.67
C ARG A 77 14.83 5.02 8.20
N ASP A 78 15.51 5.95 7.55
CA ASP A 78 15.22 6.31 6.16
C ASP A 78 15.44 5.12 5.20
N MET A 79 16.46 4.31 5.47
CA MET A 79 16.73 3.09 4.72
C MET A 79 15.58 2.09 4.84
N LEU A 80 15.13 1.79 6.07
CA LEU A 80 14.05 0.84 6.33
C LEU A 80 12.71 1.30 5.74
N VAL A 81 12.41 2.60 5.82
CA VAL A 81 11.19 3.17 5.21
C VAL A 81 11.20 2.97 3.70
N ARG A 82 12.33 3.25 3.02
CA ARG A 82 12.46 3.06 1.57
C ARG A 82 12.39 1.59 1.16
N GLU A 83 13.03 0.71 1.93
CA GLU A 83 13.01 -0.73 1.69
C GLU A 83 11.59 -1.28 1.86
N LYS A 84 10.91 -0.90 2.95
CA LYS A 84 9.52 -1.27 3.21
C LYS A 84 8.59 -0.75 2.11
N ALA A 85 8.71 0.50 1.69
CA ALA A 85 7.92 1.05 0.58
C ALA A 85 8.13 0.23 -0.70
N THR A 86 9.38 -0.12 -1.01
CA THR A 86 9.72 -0.95 -2.16
C THR A 86 9.10 -2.35 -2.05
N GLN A 87 9.15 -2.97 -0.87
CA GLN A 87 8.54 -4.28 -0.60
C GLN A 87 7.02 -4.24 -0.82
N GLU A 88 6.33 -3.22 -0.30
CA GLU A 88 4.88 -3.09 -0.45
C GLU A 88 4.47 -2.86 -1.90
N LEU A 89 5.21 -2.06 -2.67
CA LEU A 89 4.97 -1.88 -4.11
C LEU A 89 5.08 -3.20 -4.88
N HIS A 90 6.12 -3.99 -4.61
CA HIS A 90 6.26 -5.33 -5.21
C HIS A 90 5.13 -6.28 -4.79
N ARG A 91 4.61 -6.14 -3.56
CA ARG A 91 3.49 -6.95 -3.08
C ARG A 91 2.19 -6.61 -3.79
N ILE A 92 1.94 -5.32 -4.04
CA ILE A 92 0.79 -4.85 -4.84
C ILE A 92 0.88 -5.38 -6.27
N GLU A 93 2.04 -5.24 -6.92
CA GLU A 93 2.25 -5.72 -8.29
C GLU A 93 2.08 -7.25 -8.39
N ARG A 94 2.62 -7.99 -7.44
CA ARG A 94 2.47 -9.45 -7.36
C ARG A 94 1.01 -9.86 -7.20
N TYR A 95 0.29 -9.19 -6.30
CA TYR A 95 -1.14 -9.44 -6.11
C TYR A 95 -1.92 -9.27 -7.42
N ALA A 96 -1.70 -8.18 -8.14
CA ALA A 96 -2.35 -7.93 -9.43
C ALA A 96 -1.99 -9.01 -10.47
N LYS A 97 -0.72 -9.41 -10.53
CA LYS A 97 -0.24 -10.47 -11.42
C LYS A 97 -0.93 -11.81 -11.14
N ASP A 98 -1.02 -12.19 -9.87
CA ASP A 98 -1.62 -13.45 -9.44
C ASP A 98 -3.14 -13.43 -9.68
N ALA A 99 -3.81 -12.29 -9.44
CA ALA A 99 -5.23 -12.10 -9.75
C ALA A 99 -5.51 -12.26 -11.26
N LYS A 100 -4.71 -11.61 -12.11
CA LYS A 100 -4.80 -11.75 -13.56
C LYS A 100 -4.59 -13.19 -14.02
N ALA A 101 -3.60 -13.89 -13.46
CA ALA A 101 -3.33 -15.30 -13.78
C ALA A 101 -4.49 -16.21 -13.34
N ALA A 102 -5.20 -15.86 -12.28
CA ALA A 102 -6.38 -16.56 -11.79
C ALA A 102 -7.68 -16.20 -12.54
N GLY A 103 -7.64 -15.29 -13.52
CA GLY A 103 -8.81 -14.84 -14.27
C GLY A 103 -9.78 -13.99 -13.43
N ARG A 104 -9.27 -13.30 -12.41
CA ARG A 104 -10.01 -12.38 -11.56
C ARG A 104 -9.84 -10.94 -12.02
#